data_AF-B6ZDT2-F1
#
_entry.id   AF-B6ZDT2-F1
#
_cell.length_a   1.000
_cell.length_b   1.000
_cell.length_c   1.000
_cell.angle_alpha   90.00
_cell.angle_beta   90.00
_cell.angle_gamma   90.00
#
_symmetry.space_group_name_H-M   'P 1'
#
loop_
_entity.id
_entity.type
_entity.pdbx_description
1 polymer ?
#
loop_
_entity_poly.entity_id
_entity_poly.type
_entity_poly.pdbx_seq_one_letter_code
_entity_poly.pdbx_strand_id
1 'polypeptide(L)'
;RIHVSNDDIKFWKERNISPTVMIDSVRDVFRVSVNGKIAGSAIGQWVKFVQPVQFLEGYNDLLLLSQAMGLQNSGAFIEKDGAGIRGRIKLTGFKNGDIDLSESLWTYQVGLKGEFLNFYSLEESEKADWTKLSVDAIPSTFTWYKAYFSSPDGTDPVAINLGS
;
A
#
# COMPACT_ATOMS: atom_id res chain seq x y z
N ARG A 1 -2.34 15.40 -4.74
CA ARG A 1 -3.75 15.41 -4.26
C ARG A 1 -4.68 15.43 -5.46
N ILE A 2 -5.81 14.74 -5.39
CA ILE A 2 -6.82 14.69 -6.45
C ILE A 2 -8.00 15.56 -6.03
N HIS A 3 -8.33 16.58 -6.83
CA HIS A 3 -9.52 17.38 -6.59
C HIS A 3 -10.74 16.76 -7.29
N VAL A 4 -11.83 16.58 -6.55
CA VAL A 4 -13.09 16.02 -7.04
C VAL A 4 -14.18 17.06 -6.86
N SER A 5 -14.86 17.43 -7.95
CA SER A 5 -15.94 18.41 -7.89
C SER A 5 -17.28 17.77 -7.48
N ASN A 6 -18.23 18.57 -7.00
CA ASN A 6 -19.62 18.12 -6.81
C ASN A 6 -20.23 17.58 -8.11
N ASP A 7 -19.83 18.14 -9.25
CA ASP A 7 -20.28 17.70 -10.58
C ASP A 7 -19.81 16.29 -10.91
N ASP A 8 -18.58 15.92 -10.53
CA ASP A 8 -18.07 14.55 -10.66
C ASP A 8 -18.88 13.58 -9.79
N ILE A 9 -19.15 13.95 -8.53
CA ILE A 9 -19.94 13.14 -7.59
C ILE A 9 -21.35 12.89 -8.13
N LYS A 10 -22.02 13.93 -8.65
CA LYS A 10 -23.35 13.79 -9.28
C LYS A 10 -23.29 12.91 -10.51
N PHE A 11 -22.31 13.12 -11.38
CA PHE A 11 -22.10 12.33 -12.59
C PHE A 11 -21.95 10.83 -12.26
N TRP A 12 -21.13 10.49 -11.25
CA TRP A 12 -20.94 9.10 -10.81
C TRP A 12 -22.23 8.47 -10.32
N LYS A 13 -23.02 9.19 -9.51
CA LYS A 13 -24.29 8.69 -8.98
C LYS A 13 -25.33 8.50 -10.08
N GLU A 14 -25.51 9.49 -10.95
CA GLU A 14 -26.51 9.47 -12.03
C GLU A 14 -26.23 8.40 -13.07
N ARG A 15 -24.95 8.16 -13.37
CA ARG A 15 -24.52 7.19 -14.40
C ARG A 15 -24.13 5.83 -13.83
N ASN A 16 -24.20 5.65 -12.51
CA ASN A 16 -23.72 4.46 -11.80
C ASN A 16 -22.26 4.10 -12.16
N ILE A 17 -21.38 5.12 -12.19
CA ILE A 17 -19.95 4.98 -12.50
C ILE A 17 -19.16 4.94 -11.20
N SER A 18 -18.21 4.01 -11.11
CA SER A 18 -17.20 4.01 -10.05
C SER A 18 -15.86 4.52 -10.59
N PRO A 19 -15.33 5.64 -10.08
CA PRO A 19 -14.02 6.11 -10.50
C PRO A 19 -12.98 5.04 -10.19
N THR A 20 -12.02 4.86 -11.09
CA THR A 20 -11.11 3.70 -11.05
C THR A 20 -9.67 4.13 -11.26
N VAL A 21 -8.77 3.62 -10.42
CA VAL A 21 -7.32 3.72 -10.61
C VAL A 21 -6.88 2.62 -11.56
N MET A 22 -6.21 2.99 -12.65
CA MET A 22 -5.62 2.07 -13.60
C MET A 22 -4.11 2.30 -13.67
N ILE A 23 -3.33 1.23 -13.54
CA ILE A 23 -1.88 1.26 -13.68
C ILE A 23 -1.49 0.17 -14.66
N ASP A 24 -0.69 0.52 -15.66
CA ASP A 24 -0.32 -0.39 -16.75
C ASP A 24 0.34 -1.67 -16.22
N SER A 25 1.26 -1.54 -15.26
CA SER A 25 1.94 -2.70 -14.69
C SER A 25 2.49 -2.44 -13.29
N VAL A 26 2.24 -3.36 -12.37
CA VAL A 26 2.80 -3.36 -11.00
C VAL A 26 3.44 -4.72 -10.70
N ARG A 27 4.50 -4.71 -9.88
CA ARG A 27 5.24 -5.91 -9.49
C ARG A 27 5.24 -6.13 -7.98
N ASP A 28 5.34 -7.40 -7.59
CA ASP A 28 5.41 -7.95 -6.25
C ASP A 28 4.11 -7.68 -5.49
N VAL A 29 4.12 -6.82 -4.47
CA VAL A 29 2.90 -6.45 -3.74
C VAL A 29 2.62 -4.96 -3.97
N PHE A 30 1.42 -4.67 -4.46
CA PHE A 30 0.96 -3.31 -4.70
C PHE A 30 -0.33 -3.04 -3.93
N ARG A 31 -0.47 -1.84 -3.36
CA ARG A 31 -1.69 -1.41 -2.67
C ARG A 31 -2.01 0.04 -3.06
N VAL A 32 -3.31 0.33 -3.16
CA VAL A 32 -3.82 1.69 -3.34
C VAL A 32 -4.69 2.06 -2.14
N SER A 33 -4.53 3.28 -1.63
CA SER A 33 -5.41 3.84 -0.62
C SER A 33 -5.88 5.24 -1.01
N VAL A 34 -7.09 5.56 -0.58
CA VAL A 34 -7.68 6.89 -0.71
C VAL A 34 -8.04 7.41 0.68
N ASN A 35 -7.58 8.61 1.01
CA ASN A 35 -7.81 9.26 2.31
C ASN A 35 -7.50 8.34 3.50
N GLY A 36 -6.38 7.61 3.41
CA GLY A 36 -5.91 6.69 4.45
C GLY A 36 -6.62 5.33 4.50
N LYS A 37 -7.62 5.06 3.65
CA LYS A 37 -8.32 3.77 3.59
C LYS A 37 -7.86 2.96 2.39
N ILE A 38 -7.48 1.70 2.60
CA ILE A 38 -7.09 0.79 1.51
C ILE A 38 -8.30 0.55 0.62
N ALA A 39 -8.14 0.82 -0.67
CA ALA A 39 -9.16 0.57 -1.69
C ALA A 39 -8.92 -0.76 -2.41
N GLY A 40 -7.67 -1.22 -2.52
CA GLY A 40 -7.36 -2.53 -3.09
C GLY A 40 -5.89 -2.85 -3.13
N SER A 41 -5.59 -4.09 -3.54
CA SER A 41 -4.23 -4.62 -3.62
C SER A 41 -4.09 -5.59 -4.79
N ALA A 42 -2.88 -5.73 -5.30
CA ALA A 42 -2.51 -6.78 -6.25
C ALA A 42 -1.19 -7.43 -5.83
N ILE A 43 -1.06 -8.70 -6.20
CA ILE A 43 0.18 -9.46 -6.09
C ILE A 43 0.48 -10.09 -7.43
N GLY A 44 1.70 -9.94 -7.93
CA GLY A 44 2.09 -10.58 -9.19
C GLY A 44 3.35 -9.99 -9.84
N GLN A 45 3.77 -10.59 -10.94
CA GLN A 45 4.92 -10.15 -11.71
C GLN A 45 4.46 -9.30 -12.90
N TRP A 46 4.61 -7.98 -12.80
CA TRP A 46 4.26 -7.02 -13.86
C TRP A 46 2.81 -7.12 -14.35
N VAL A 47 1.87 -7.23 -13.42
CA VAL A 47 0.44 -7.35 -13.70
C VAL A 47 -0.23 -6.00 -13.85
N LYS A 48 -1.22 -5.90 -14.75
CA LYS A 48 -2.06 -4.70 -14.86
C LYS A 48 -2.91 -4.54 -13.60
N PHE A 49 -2.98 -3.31 -13.08
CA PHE A 49 -3.79 -2.99 -11.91
C PHE A 49 -5.01 -2.15 -12.32
N VAL A 50 -6.20 -2.59 -11.91
CA VAL A 50 -7.46 -1.88 -12.16
C VAL A 50 -8.30 -1.99 -10.89
N GLN A 51 -8.50 -0.87 -10.21
CA GLN A 51 -9.17 -0.86 -8.90
C GLN A 51 -10.14 0.32 -8.79
N PRO A 52 -11.46 0.06 -8.67
CA PRO A 52 -12.41 1.08 -8.27
C PRO A 52 -12.04 1.68 -6.92
N VAL A 53 -12.19 2.99 -6.81
CA VAL A 53 -11.85 3.77 -5.60
C VAL A 53 -13.01 4.67 -5.20
N GLN A 54 -13.00 5.11 -3.94
CA GLN A 54 -14.02 6.01 -3.40
C GLN A 54 -13.38 7.35 -3.05
N PHE A 55 -13.76 8.39 -3.79
CA PHE A 55 -13.38 9.77 -3.50
C PHE A 55 -14.53 10.52 -2.83
N LEU A 56 -14.18 11.52 -2.02
CA LEU A 56 -15.09 12.51 -1.46
C LEU A 56 -15.04 13.79 -2.29
N GLU A 57 -16.05 14.64 -2.17
CA GLU A 57 -15.99 15.99 -2.73
C GLU A 57 -14.79 16.78 -2.13
N GLY A 58 -14.10 17.54 -2.97
CA GLY A 58 -12.92 18.31 -2.60
C GLY A 58 -11.61 17.55 -2.82
N TYR A 59 -10.60 17.85 -1.99
CA TYR A 59 -9.26 17.26 -2.14
C TYR A 59 -9.15 15.90 -1.46
N ASN A 60 -8.64 14.93 -2.22
CA ASN A 60 -8.40 13.57 -1.77
C ASN A 60 -6.91 13.24 -1.86
N ASP A 61 -6.42 12.49 -0.88
CA ASP A 61 -5.08 11.92 -0.88
C ASP A 61 -5.15 10.53 -1.54
N LEU A 62 -4.44 10.36 -2.65
CA LEU A 62 -4.23 9.08 -3.31
C LEU A 62 -2.82 8.60 -2.97
N LEU A 63 -2.71 7.46 -2.31
CA LEU A 63 -1.43 6.85 -1.96
C LEU A 63 -1.27 5.52 -2.68
N LEU A 64 -0.13 5.37 -3.35
CA LEU A 64 0.29 4.15 -4.02
C LEU A 64 1.44 3.55 -3.23
N LEU A 65 1.26 2.33 -2.75
CA LEU A 65 2.29 1.60 -2.02
C LEU A 65 2.79 0.43 -2.87
N SER A 66 4.08 0.46 -3.18
CA SER A 66 4.81 -0.64 -3.79
C SER A 66 5.71 -1.31 -2.76
N GLN A 67 5.63 -2.62 -2.65
CA GLN A 67 6.46 -3.45 -1.78
C GLN A 67 7.16 -4.51 -2.62
N ALA A 68 8.49 -4.43 -2.69
CA ALA A 68 9.30 -5.45 -3.35
C ALA A 68 9.43 -6.69 -2.47
N MET A 69 9.34 -7.88 -3.07
CA MET A 69 9.49 -9.18 -2.39
C MET A 69 10.77 -9.87 -2.84
N GLY A 70 11.91 -9.27 -2.49
CA GLY A 70 13.21 -9.66 -3.01
C GLY A 70 13.42 -9.18 -4.46
N LEU A 71 14.60 -9.46 -5.00
CA LEU A 71 14.95 -9.15 -6.38
C LEU A 71 15.31 -10.44 -7.12
N GLN A 72 15.06 -10.46 -8.43
CA GLN A 72 15.45 -11.55 -9.30
C GLN A 72 16.97 -11.77 -9.20
N ASN A 73 17.39 -13.03 -8.98
CA ASN A 73 18.80 -13.38 -8.75
C ASN A 73 19.42 -14.25 -9.86
N SER A 74 18.65 -14.61 -10.89
CA SER A 74 19.11 -15.42 -12.01
C SER A 74 18.30 -15.15 -13.29
N GLY A 75 18.95 -15.30 -14.44
CA GLY A 75 18.40 -15.02 -15.77
C GLY A 75 19.22 -13.98 -16.53
N ALA A 76 18.91 -13.79 -17.82
CA ALA A 76 19.52 -12.73 -18.61
C ALA A 76 18.86 -11.37 -18.30
N PHE A 77 19.67 -10.32 -18.20
CA PHE A 77 19.22 -8.93 -18.02
C PHE A 77 18.36 -8.67 -16.77
N ILE A 78 18.59 -9.40 -15.67
CA ILE A 78 17.83 -9.25 -14.42
C ILE A 78 17.92 -7.85 -13.82
N GLU A 79 19.01 -7.13 -14.09
CA GLU A 79 19.19 -5.73 -13.70
C GLU A 79 18.16 -4.79 -14.33
N LYS A 80 17.57 -5.18 -15.48
CA LYS A 80 16.51 -4.43 -16.16
C LYS A 80 15.12 -4.81 -15.66
N ASP A 81 14.97 -5.91 -14.92
CA ASP A 81 13.66 -6.36 -14.47
C ASP A 81 13.10 -5.44 -13.39
N GLY A 82 13.87 -5.07 -12.36
CA GLY A 82 13.50 -4.05 -11.36
C GLY A 82 12.24 -4.38 -10.54
N ALA A 83 11.65 -3.42 -9.82
CA ALA A 83 10.40 -3.61 -9.06
C ALA A 83 9.54 -2.35 -9.05
N GLY A 84 8.28 -2.49 -8.65
CA GLY A 84 7.34 -1.38 -8.46
C GLY A 84 6.40 -1.12 -9.61
N ILE A 85 6.25 0.15 -10.01
CA ILE A 85 5.23 0.61 -10.96
C ILE A 85 5.87 0.90 -12.32
N ARG A 86 5.25 0.45 -13.39
CA ARG A 86 5.64 0.72 -14.78
C ARG A 86 4.45 1.18 -15.63
N GLY A 87 4.78 2.05 -16.59
CA GLY A 87 3.82 2.59 -17.55
C GLY A 87 2.93 3.66 -16.93
N ARG A 88 1.73 3.82 -17.49
CA ARG A 88 0.84 4.93 -17.15
C ARG A 88 0.04 4.66 -15.88
N ILE A 89 -0.26 5.74 -15.17
CA ILE A 89 -1.17 5.79 -14.04
C ILE A 89 -2.34 6.69 -14.44
N LYS A 90 -3.57 6.18 -14.40
CA LYS A 90 -4.77 6.91 -14.80
C LYS A 90 -5.87 6.82 -13.76
N LEU A 91 -6.67 7.87 -13.67
CA LEU A 91 -8.00 7.83 -13.06
C LEU A 91 -9.04 7.86 -14.17
N THR A 92 -9.95 6.90 -14.18
CA THR A 92 -11.02 6.82 -15.16
C THR A 92 -12.38 7.07 -14.54
N GLY A 93 -13.35 7.41 -15.38
CA GLY A 93 -14.74 7.61 -14.98
C GLY A 93 -15.08 9.02 -14.47
N PHE A 94 -14.15 9.98 -14.53
CA PHE A 94 -14.43 11.39 -14.24
C PHE A 94 -15.30 12.03 -15.33
N LYS A 95 -16.08 13.06 -14.98
CA LYS A 95 -17.05 13.70 -15.90
C LYS A 95 -16.38 14.26 -17.16
N ASN A 96 -15.19 14.82 -17.00
CA ASN A 96 -14.42 15.45 -18.07
C ASN A 96 -13.45 14.49 -18.78
N GLY A 97 -13.62 13.18 -18.59
CA GLY A 97 -12.76 12.14 -19.16
C GLY A 97 -11.68 11.66 -18.20
N ASP A 98 -10.81 10.79 -18.70
CA ASP A 98 -9.75 10.19 -17.90
C ASP A 98 -8.67 11.22 -17.54
N ILE A 99 -8.16 11.11 -16.31
CA ILE A 99 -7.06 11.94 -15.81
C ILE A 99 -5.79 11.11 -15.86
N ASP A 100 -4.79 11.55 -16.62
CA ASP A 100 -3.46 10.93 -16.62
C ASP A 100 -2.60 11.50 -15.48
N LEU A 101 -2.15 10.62 -14.58
CA LEU A 101 -1.34 10.95 -13.42
C LEU A 101 0.15 10.66 -13.63
N SER A 102 0.54 10.16 -14.81
CA SER A 102 1.92 9.72 -15.09
C SER A 102 2.94 10.86 -14.99
N GLU A 103 2.54 12.08 -15.37
CA GLU A 103 3.36 13.29 -15.31
C GLU A 103 2.95 14.22 -14.15
N SER A 104 2.06 13.77 -13.27
CA SER A 104 1.69 14.54 -12.09
C SER A 104 2.84 14.62 -11.08
N LEU A 105 2.82 15.64 -10.22
CA LEU A 105 3.76 15.75 -9.11
C LEU A 105 3.46 14.69 -8.05
N TRP A 106 4.46 13.87 -7.75
CA TRP A 106 4.40 12.82 -6.74
C TRP A 106 5.37 13.10 -5.59
N THR A 107 4.90 12.87 -4.36
CA THR A 107 5.77 12.81 -3.19
C THR A 107 6.18 11.36 -2.95
N TYR A 108 7.48 11.12 -2.77
CA TYR A 108 8.03 9.79 -2.56
C TYR A 108 8.52 9.63 -1.13
N GLN A 109 8.20 8.49 -0.53
CA GLN A 109 8.74 8.06 0.76
C GLN A 109 9.27 6.63 0.61
N VAL A 110 10.52 6.44 1.03
CA VAL A 110 11.14 5.11 1.08
C VAL A 110 10.94 4.54 2.49
N GLY A 111 10.46 3.30 2.56
CA GLY A 111 10.23 2.60 3.82
C GLY A 111 9.00 3.08 4.60
N LEU A 112 8.73 2.36 5.70
CA LEU A 112 7.66 2.63 6.65
C LEU A 112 8.18 3.52 7.79
N LYS A 113 7.29 4.34 8.37
CA LYS A 113 7.64 5.23 9.48
C LYS A 113 8.29 4.49 10.67
N GLY A 114 7.80 3.30 11.00
CA GLY A 114 8.39 2.50 12.09
C GLY A 114 9.79 1.96 11.78
N GLU A 115 10.14 1.79 10.51
CA GLU A 115 11.52 1.45 10.10
C GLU A 115 12.44 2.65 10.31
N PHE A 116 12.01 3.85 9.88
CA PHE A 116 12.77 5.10 10.11
C PHE A 116 12.98 5.39 11.60
N LEU A 117 11.99 5.07 12.44
CA LEU A 117 12.07 5.21 13.89
C LEU A 117 12.76 4.03 14.59
N ASN A 118 13.27 3.04 13.84
CA ASN A 118 13.96 1.87 14.35
C ASN A 118 13.19 1.10 15.44
N PHE A 119 11.87 0.94 15.29
CA PHE A 119 11.03 0.22 16.28
C PHE A 119 11.43 -1.24 16.52
N TYR A 120 12.24 -1.81 15.62
CA TYR A 120 12.86 -3.12 15.76
C TYR A 120 14.07 -3.15 16.73
N SER A 121 14.61 -1.99 17.10
CA SER A 121 15.70 -1.89 18.08
C SER A 121 15.13 -1.77 19.49
N LEU A 122 15.76 -2.44 20.47
CA LEU A 122 15.30 -2.43 21.86
C LEU A 122 15.17 -1.00 22.41
N GLU A 123 16.19 -0.16 22.22
CA GLU A 123 16.23 1.19 22.77
C GLU A 123 15.17 2.12 22.17
N GLU A 124 15.08 2.19 20.83
CA GLU A 124 14.12 3.10 20.19
C GLU A 124 12.68 2.59 20.31
N SER A 125 12.50 1.28 20.39
CA SER A 125 11.18 0.68 20.65
C SER A 125 10.57 1.20 21.95
N GLU A 126 11.34 1.35 23.03
CA GLU A 126 10.79 1.86 24.31
C GLU A 126 10.28 3.30 24.23
N LYS A 127 10.67 4.08 23.21
CA LYS A 127 10.26 5.47 23.03
C LYS A 127 8.92 5.60 22.29
N ALA A 128 8.36 4.50 21.78
CA ALA A 128 7.09 4.50 21.08
C ALA A 128 5.89 4.36 22.03
N ASP A 129 4.76 4.97 21.68
CA ASP A 129 3.51 4.90 22.43
C ASP A 129 2.79 3.54 22.21
N TRP A 130 3.34 2.47 22.77
CA TRP A 130 2.74 1.13 22.68
C TRP A 130 1.44 1.03 23.47
N THR A 131 0.46 0.35 22.88
CA THR A 131 -0.79 -0.01 23.55
C THR A 131 -0.86 -1.52 23.74
N LYS A 132 -1.48 -1.97 24.85
CA LYS A 132 -1.71 -3.40 25.07
C LYS A 132 -2.73 -3.91 24.04
N LEU A 133 -2.38 -5.00 23.37
CA LEU A 133 -3.28 -5.66 22.43
C LEU A 133 -4.46 -6.29 23.20
N SER A 134 -5.69 -5.90 22.87
CA SER A 134 -6.90 -6.52 23.41
C SER A 134 -7.28 -7.77 22.61
N VAL A 135 -7.95 -8.73 23.24
CA VAL A 135 -8.44 -9.96 22.57
C VAL A 135 -9.42 -9.62 21.45
N ASP A 136 -10.23 -8.58 21.63
CA ASP A 136 -11.21 -8.11 20.64
C ASP A 136 -10.61 -7.07 19.65
N ALA A 137 -9.28 -6.88 19.64
CA ALA A 137 -8.65 -5.94 18.73
C ALA A 137 -8.85 -6.38 17.29
N ILE A 138 -9.45 -5.52 16.47
CA ILE A 138 -9.54 -5.74 15.03
C ILE A 138 -8.17 -5.40 14.43
N PRO A 139 -7.50 -6.35 13.76
CA PRO A 139 -6.22 -6.08 13.12
C PRO A 139 -6.35 -4.94 12.11
N SER A 140 -5.41 -3.99 12.18
CA SER A 140 -5.32 -2.91 11.19
C SER A 140 -4.11 -3.12 10.29
N THR A 141 -4.15 -2.58 9.08
CA THR A 141 -2.99 -2.65 8.18
C THR A 141 -1.90 -1.68 8.64
N PHE A 142 -0.63 -2.05 8.46
CA PHE A 142 0.54 -1.28 8.90
C PHE A 142 0.66 -1.11 10.42
N THR A 143 0.32 -2.16 11.18
CA THR A 143 0.53 -2.24 12.63
C THR A 143 1.88 -2.87 12.97
N TRP A 144 2.57 -2.30 13.95
CA TRP A 144 3.74 -2.90 14.58
C TRP A 144 3.31 -3.66 15.83
N TYR A 145 3.88 -4.84 16.05
CA TYR A 145 3.64 -5.67 17.24
C TYR A 145 4.95 -5.92 17.96
N LYS A 146 4.87 -6.04 19.28
CA LYS A 146 6.01 -6.32 20.16
C LYS A 146 5.56 -7.26 21.28
N ALA A 147 6.42 -8.21 21.61
CA ALA A 147 6.23 -9.11 22.74
C ALA A 147 7.59 -9.47 23.34
N TYR A 148 7.59 -9.80 24.63
CA TYR A 148 8.72 -10.41 25.32
C TYR A 148 8.35 -11.83 25.70
N PHE A 149 9.26 -12.76 25.50
CA PHE A 149 9.10 -14.15 25.90
C PHE A 149 10.44 -14.68 26.42
N SER A 150 10.36 -15.60 27.38
CA SER A 150 11.55 -16.32 27.86
C SER A 150 12.02 -17.30 26.78
N SER A 151 13.33 -17.49 26.67
CA SER A 151 13.89 -18.54 25.80
C SER A 151 13.28 -19.89 26.20
N PRO A 152 12.85 -20.72 25.23
CA PRO A 152 12.55 -22.11 25.50
C PRO A 152 13.77 -22.85 26.04
N ASP A 153 13.54 -23.87 26.87
CA ASP A 153 14.59 -24.75 27.38
C ASP A 153 15.08 -25.71 26.29
N GLY A 154 16.33 -26.17 26.43
CA GLY A 154 16.95 -27.18 25.56
C GLY A 154 17.81 -26.60 24.43
N THR A 155 18.18 -27.46 23.49
CA THR A 155 19.07 -27.14 22.36
C THR A 155 18.40 -27.34 21.01
N ASP A 156 17.11 -27.67 21.01
CA ASP A 156 16.36 -27.94 19.79
C ASP A 156 16.07 -26.63 19.03
N PRO A 157 15.94 -26.68 17.70
CA PRO A 157 15.58 -25.52 16.90
C PRO A 157 14.20 -24.96 17.29
N VAL A 158 14.08 -23.63 17.33
CA VAL A 158 12.85 -22.90 17.65
C VAL A 158 12.32 -22.18 16.41
N ALA A 159 11.00 -22.14 16.26
CA ALA A 159 10.31 -21.42 15.19
C ALA A 159 9.12 -20.62 15.73
N ILE A 160 8.72 -19.58 14.99
CA ILE A 160 7.51 -18.80 15.25
C ILE A 160 6.41 -19.27 14.29
N ASN A 161 5.26 -19.70 14.82
CA ASN A 161 4.10 -20.04 14.01
C ASN A 161 3.28 -18.78 13.67
N LEU A 162 3.13 -18.48 12.38
CA LEU A 162 2.35 -17.34 11.85
C LEU A 162 1.05 -17.78 11.14
N GLY A 163 0.63 -19.04 11.28
CA GLY A 163 -0.56 -19.62 10.63
C GLY A 163 -1.86 -19.43 11.40
N SER A 164 -2.19 -18.18 11.77
CA SER A 164 -3.43 -17.81 12.47
C SER A 164 -4.67 -17.86 11.58
#